data_AF-A0A1B6ENS2-F1
#
_entry.id   AF-A0A1B6ENS2-F1
#
_cell.length_a   1.000
_cell.length_b   1.000
_cell.length_c   1.000
_cell.angle_alpha   90.00
_cell.angle_beta   90.00
_cell.angle_gamma   90.00
#
_symmetry.space_group_name_H-M   'P 1'
#
loop_
_entity.id
_entity.type
_entity.pdbx_description
1 polymer ?
#
loop_
_entity_poly.entity_id
_entity_poly.type
_entity_poly.pdbx_seq_one_letter_code
_entity_poly.pdbx_strand_id
1 'polypeptide(L)'
;VKTTCSNQNPVSKSGVQKVIPRFQETGSIKDSPKPRRPKSATNKALSLVLQSVVEDPHASTRNVSQILGISQTSVCKVLHDSGYKAYKIMMRNIDNNTIRLNNIAF
;
A
#
# COMPACT_ATOMS: atom_id res chain seq x y z
N VAL A 1 17.42 -34.17 39.71
CA VAL A 1 16.33 -33.45 39.02
C VAL A 1 16.23 -34.00 37.61
N LYS A 2 15.13 -34.68 37.25
CA LYS A 2 14.94 -35.22 35.88
C LYS A 2 14.47 -34.09 34.97
N THR A 3 15.33 -33.63 34.07
CA THR A 3 14.96 -32.68 33.01
C THR A 3 14.05 -33.38 32.01
N THR A 4 12.94 -32.74 31.64
CA THR A 4 11.92 -33.27 30.72
C THR A 4 12.52 -33.53 29.34
N CYS A 5 12.55 -34.80 28.94
CA CYS A 5 12.90 -35.21 27.58
C CYS A 5 11.71 -34.92 26.67
N SER A 6 11.68 -33.77 25.99
CA SER A 6 10.66 -33.54 24.97
C SER A 6 10.90 -34.50 23.80
N ASN A 7 9.90 -35.34 23.49
CA ASN A 7 9.79 -36.13 22.26
C ASN A 7 9.78 -35.19 21.04
N GLN A 8 10.94 -34.67 20.67
CA GLN A 8 11.13 -33.87 19.46
C GLN A 8 11.58 -34.85 18.38
N ASN A 9 10.77 -34.96 17.32
CA ASN A 9 11.25 -35.60 16.10
C ASN A 9 12.57 -34.92 15.69
N PRO A 10 13.60 -35.68 15.32
CA PRO A 10 14.90 -35.10 14.97
C PRO A 10 14.72 -34.08 13.85
N VAL A 11 15.32 -32.90 14.02
CA VAL A 11 15.32 -31.83 13.02
C VAL A 11 15.93 -32.38 11.73
N SER A 12 15.29 -32.09 10.59
CA SER A 12 15.80 -32.55 9.31
C SER A 12 17.16 -31.91 8.99
N LYS A 13 18.11 -32.71 8.48
CA LYS A 13 19.42 -32.23 8.02
C LYS A 13 19.28 -31.05 7.04
N SER A 14 18.30 -31.13 6.14
CA SER A 14 18.00 -30.09 5.16
C SER A 14 17.48 -28.80 5.77
N GLY A 15 16.79 -28.86 6.91
CA GLY A 15 16.36 -27.67 7.66
C GLY A 15 17.56 -26.92 8.22
N VAL A 16 18.44 -27.63 8.93
CA VAL A 16 19.66 -27.04 9.52
C VAL A 16 20.55 -26.43 8.43
N GLN A 17 20.75 -27.14 7.31
CA GLN A 17 21.58 -26.66 6.21
C GLN A 17 21.04 -25.39 5.53
N LYS A 18 19.73 -25.15 5.55
CA LYS A 18 19.12 -23.91 5.02
C LYS A 18 19.15 -22.75 6.02
N VAL A 19 19.19 -23.04 7.31
CA VAL A 19 19.21 -22.02 8.37
C VAL A 19 20.60 -21.41 8.52
N ILE A 20 21.66 -22.21 8.44
CA ILE A 20 23.05 -21.72 8.56
C ILE A 20 23.37 -20.54 7.63
N PRO A 21 23.20 -20.63 6.30
CA PRO A 21 23.53 -19.52 5.40
C PRO A 21 22.63 -18.30 5.64
N ARG A 22 21.34 -18.53 5.91
CA ARG A 22 20.38 -17.45 6.22
C ARG A 22 20.76 -16.69 7.48
N PHE A 23 21.23 -17.40 8.50
CA PHE A 23 21.70 -16.81 9.75
C PHE A 23 22.99 -16.03 9.53
N GLN A 24 23.92 -16.51 8.70
CA GLN A 24 25.14 -15.79 8.34
C GLN A 24 24.83 -14.49 7.56
N GLU A 25 23.85 -14.52 6.67
CA GLU A 25 23.45 -13.37 5.84
C GLU A 25 22.64 -12.32 6.62
N THR A 26 21.64 -12.75 7.39
CA THR A 26 20.63 -11.85 8.00
C THR A 26 20.81 -11.69 9.52
N GLY A 27 21.61 -12.54 10.17
CA GLY A 27 21.72 -12.61 11.63
C GLY A 27 20.46 -13.16 12.32
N SER A 28 19.53 -13.72 11.55
CA SER A 28 18.20 -14.12 12.01
C SER A 28 17.86 -15.56 11.59
N ILE A 29 17.28 -16.32 12.51
CA ILE A 29 16.78 -17.69 12.26
C ILE A 29 15.38 -17.66 11.65
N LYS A 30 14.70 -16.49 11.64
CA LYS A 30 13.34 -16.35 11.10
C LYS A 30 13.31 -16.58 9.59
N ASP A 31 12.13 -16.94 9.10
CA ASP A 31 11.94 -17.09 7.67
C ASP A 31 12.14 -15.77 6.90
N SER A 32 12.88 -15.82 5.80
CA SER A 32 13.06 -14.64 4.95
C SER A 32 11.76 -14.32 4.21
N PRO A 33 11.45 -13.04 3.98
CA PRO A 33 10.28 -12.66 3.21
C PRO A 33 10.38 -13.25 1.80
N LYS A 34 9.37 -14.05 1.42
CA LYS A 34 9.33 -14.66 0.09
C LYS A 34 9.20 -13.56 -0.98
N PRO A 35 9.96 -13.64 -2.09
CA PRO A 35 9.78 -12.73 -3.20
C PRO A 35 8.34 -12.85 -3.71
N ARG A 36 7.63 -11.72 -3.75
CA ARG A 36 6.26 -11.66 -4.30
C ARG A 36 6.31 -11.23 -5.75
N ARG A 37 5.28 -11.60 -6.51
CA ARG A 37 5.10 -11.10 -7.88
C ARG A 37 5.00 -9.56 -7.85
N PRO A 38 5.76 -8.83 -8.69
CA PRO A 38 5.69 -7.38 -8.72
C PRO A 38 4.27 -6.93 -9.12
N LYS A 39 3.78 -5.87 -8.47
CA LYS A 39 2.47 -5.29 -8.79
C LYS A 39 2.52 -4.69 -10.19
N SER A 40 1.47 -4.91 -10.99
CA SER A 40 1.39 -4.44 -12.38
C SER A 40 1.27 -2.91 -12.51
N ALA A 41 0.97 -2.19 -11.43
CA ALA A 41 0.85 -0.73 -11.46
C ALA A 41 2.24 -0.11 -11.38
N THR A 42 2.76 0.33 -12.53
CA THR A 42 4.01 1.07 -12.66
C THR A 42 4.00 2.31 -11.74
N ASN A 43 5.09 2.59 -11.01
CA ASN A 43 5.19 3.74 -10.09
C ASN A 43 4.79 5.09 -10.72
N LYS A 44 5.02 5.26 -12.03
CA LYS A 44 4.58 6.45 -12.79
C LYS A 44 3.06 6.58 -12.88
N ALA A 45 2.35 5.47 -13.06
CA ALA A 45 0.87 5.50 -13.09
C ALA A 45 0.29 5.84 -11.72
N LEU A 46 0.94 5.41 -10.63
CA LEU A 46 0.52 5.74 -9.26
C LEU A 46 0.54 7.26 -9.01
N SER A 47 1.67 7.90 -9.35
CA SER A 47 1.84 9.34 -9.14
C SER A 47 0.84 10.18 -9.95
N LEU A 48 0.61 9.80 -11.21
CA LEU A 48 -0.36 10.49 -12.07
C LEU A 48 -1.80 10.40 -11.52
N VAL A 49 -2.23 9.22 -11.07
CA VAL A 49 -3.56 9.04 -10.47
C VAL A 49 -3.70 9.90 -9.21
N LEU A 50 -2.70 9.91 -8.34
CA LEU A 50 -2.76 10.70 -7.11
C LEU A 50 -2.76 12.20 -7.40
N GLN A 51 -1.98 12.65 -8.38
CA GLN A 51 -1.98 14.06 -8.80
C GLN A 51 -3.35 14.49 -9.33
N SER A 52 -3.97 13.69 -10.21
CA SER A 52 -5.30 14.01 -10.77
C SER A 52 -6.37 14.18 -9.70
N VAL A 53 -6.25 13.44 -8.60
CA VAL A 53 -7.19 13.45 -7.48
C VAL A 53 -6.94 14.63 -6.52
N VAL A 54 -5.71 15.17 -6.51
CA VAL A 54 -5.41 16.43 -5.82
C VAL A 54 -5.95 17.62 -6.61
N GLU A 55 -5.85 17.57 -7.94
CA GLU A 55 -6.35 18.62 -8.83
C GLU A 55 -7.89 18.68 -8.84
N ASP A 56 -8.55 17.53 -9.00
CA ASP A 56 -10.01 17.41 -8.90
C ASP A 56 -10.42 16.24 -7.99
N PRO A 57 -10.69 16.51 -6.71
CA PRO A 57 -11.14 15.48 -5.77
C PRO A 57 -12.53 14.90 -6.05
N HIS A 58 -13.34 15.58 -6.86
CA HIS A 58 -14.70 15.17 -7.20
C HIS A 58 -14.74 14.36 -8.51
N ALA A 59 -13.61 14.28 -9.23
CA ALA A 59 -13.49 13.45 -10.42
C ALA A 59 -13.82 11.99 -10.11
N SER A 60 -14.72 11.41 -10.91
CA SER A 60 -15.00 9.98 -10.82
C SER A 60 -13.80 9.15 -11.27
N THR A 61 -13.65 7.95 -10.70
CA THR A 61 -12.58 7.01 -11.11
C THR A 61 -12.66 6.64 -12.59
N ARG A 62 -13.86 6.68 -13.18
CA ARG A 62 -14.09 6.47 -14.61
C ARG A 62 -13.51 7.61 -15.45
N ASN A 63 -13.69 8.86 -15.01
CA ASN A 63 -13.13 10.02 -15.70
C ASN A 63 -11.60 10.00 -15.65
N VAL A 64 -11.02 9.77 -14.46
CA VAL A 64 -9.57 9.64 -14.26
C VAL A 64 -8.97 8.51 -15.12
N SER A 65 -9.68 7.39 -15.21
CA SER A 65 -9.31 6.26 -16.08
C SER A 65 -9.24 6.66 -17.56
N GLN A 66 -10.22 7.42 -18.05
CA GLN A 66 -10.26 7.90 -19.44
C GLN A 66 -9.15 8.92 -19.72
N ILE A 67 -8.92 9.87 -18.80
CA ILE A 67 -7.87 10.90 -18.94
C ILE A 67 -6.48 10.27 -18.97
N LEU A 68 -6.21 9.29 -18.10
CA LEU A 68 -4.88 8.70 -17.94
C LEU A 68 -4.64 7.45 -18.80
N GLY A 69 -5.67 6.92 -19.47
CA GLY A 69 -5.59 5.68 -20.25
C GLY A 69 -5.32 4.42 -19.41
N ILE A 70 -5.62 4.47 -18.11
CA ILE A 70 -5.40 3.38 -17.15
C ILE A 70 -6.73 2.66 -16.91
N SER A 71 -6.73 1.35 -16.68
CA SER A 71 -7.96 0.64 -16.31
C SER A 71 -8.56 1.20 -15.02
N GLN A 72 -9.89 1.37 -14.99
CA GLN A 72 -10.61 1.86 -13.81
C GLN A 72 -10.30 1.02 -12.56
N THR A 73 -10.16 -0.30 -12.71
CA THR A 73 -9.82 -1.21 -11.60
C THR A 73 -8.44 -0.92 -11.02
N SER A 74 -7.48 -0.52 -11.85
CA SER A 74 -6.16 -0.09 -11.38
C SER A 74 -6.28 1.23 -10.63
N VAL A 75 -6.99 2.23 -11.16
CA VAL A 75 -7.24 3.52 -10.48
C VAL A 75 -7.84 3.31 -9.08
N CYS A 76 -8.88 2.47 -8.96
CA CYS A 76 -9.48 2.16 -7.66
C CYS A 76 -8.50 1.51 -6.68
N LYS A 77 -7.64 0.59 -7.15
CA LYS A 77 -6.61 -0.04 -6.32
C LYS A 77 -5.58 0.97 -5.83
N VAL A 78 -5.15 1.89 -6.70
CA VAL A 78 -4.19 2.94 -6.34
C VAL A 78 -4.77 3.82 -5.23
N LEU A 79 -6.01 4.27 -5.39
CA LEU A 79 -6.68 5.10 -4.38
C LEU A 79 -6.86 4.37 -3.05
N HIS A 80 -7.18 3.07 -3.09
CA HIS A 80 -7.29 2.27 -1.88
C HIS A 80 -5.92 2.09 -1.19
N ASP A 81 -4.88 1.73 -1.95
CA ASP A 81 -3.52 1.53 -1.44
C ASP A 81 -2.90 2.83 -0.90
N SER A 82 -3.28 3.99 -1.45
CA SER A 82 -2.82 5.31 -0.99
C SER A 82 -3.59 5.83 0.24
N GLY A 83 -4.62 5.11 0.71
CA GLY A 83 -5.45 5.54 1.83
C GLY A 83 -6.39 6.70 1.51
N TYR A 84 -6.75 6.90 0.24
CA TYR A 84 -7.70 7.93 -0.20
C TYR A 84 -9.09 7.72 0.44
N LYS A 85 -9.68 8.80 0.96
CA LYS A 85 -11.01 8.79 1.59
C LYS A 85 -11.83 9.98 1.09
N ALA A 86 -12.71 9.75 0.11
CA ALA A 86 -13.52 10.78 -0.55
C ALA A 86 -14.26 11.72 0.43
N TYR A 87 -14.89 11.16 1.47
CA TYR A 87 -15.65 11.93 2.46
C TYR A 87 -14.80 12.93 3.27
N LYS A 88 -13.49 12.71 3.39
CA LYS A 88 -12.58 13.61 4.13
C LYS A 88 -12.17 14.84 3.30
N ILE A 89 -12.25 14.76 1.97
CA ILE A 89 -11.87 15.87 1.09
C ILE A 89 -13.04 16.83 0.88
N MET A 90 -14.26 16.30 0.89
CA MET A 90 -15.47 17.12 0.93
C MET A 90 -15.44 18.13 2.09
N MET A 91 -14.97 17.72 3.28
CA MET A 91 -14.83 18.62 4.43
C MET A 91 -13.84 19.78 4.17
N ARG A 92 -12.64 19.49 3.62
CA ARG A 92 -11.61 20.52 3.37
C ARG A 92 -12.01 21.59 2.35
N ASN A 93 -12.81 21.21 1.35
CA ASN A 93 -13.25 22.16 0.32
C ASN A 93 -14.42 23.03 0.79
N ILE A 94 -15.27 22.53 1.71
CA ILE A 94 -16.33 23.33 2.35
C ILE A 94 -15.67 24.50 3.10
N ASP A 95 -14.64 24.24 3.90
CA ASP A 95 -13.95 25.27 4.68
C ASP A 95 -13.40 26.40 3.78
N ASN A 96 -12.76 26.04 2.66
CA ASN A 96 -12.16 27.01 1.73
C ASN A 96 -13.18 27.82 0.91
N ASN A 97 -14.32 27.22 0.53
CA ASN A 97 -15.37 27.93 -0.21
C ASN A 97 -16.16 28.87 0.71
N THR A 98 -16.47 28.43 1.94
CA THR A 98 -17.13 29.26 2.95
C THR A 98 -16.28 30.48 3.33
N ILE A 99 -14.95 30.33 3.48
CA ILE A 99 -14.04 31.47 3.70
C ILE A 99 -14.08 32.45 2.53
N ARG A 100 -14.14 31.97 1.28
CA ARG A 100 -14.17 32.85 0.10
C ARG A 100 -15.50 33.58 -0.06
N LEU A 101 -16.63 32.93 0.22
CA LEU A 101 -17.96 33.56 0.14
C LEU A 101 -18.15 34.60 1.26
N ASN A 102 -17.62 34.35 2.45
CA ASN A 102 -17.70 35.29 3.57
C ASN A 102 -16.80 36.53 3.39
N ASN A 103 -15.71 36.43 2.62
CA ASN A 103 -14.83 37.56 2.30
C ASN A 103 -15.33 38.45 1.14
N ILE A 104 -16.38 38.05 0.43
CA ILE A 104 -17.02 38.85 -0.64
C ILE A 104 -18.27 39.56 -0.11
N ALA A 105 -18.81 39.11 1.03
CA ALA A 105 -20.03 39.64 1.64
C ALA A 105 -19.81 40.81 2.62
N PHE A 106 -18.68 41.55 2.51
CA PHE A 106 -18.40 42.78 3.25
C PHE A 106 -18.28 43.98 2.29
#